data_AF-A0AAN5X5H8-F1
#
_entry.id   AF-A0AAN5X5H8-F1
#
_cell.length_a   1.000
_cell.length_b   1.000
_cell.length_c   1.000
_cell.angle_alpha   90.00
_cell.angle_beta   90.00
_cell.angle_gamma   90.00
#
_symmetry.space_group_name_H-M   'P 1'
#
loop_
_entity.id
_entity.type
_entity.pdbx_description
1 polymer ?
#
loop_
_entity_poly.entity_id
_entity_poly.type
_entity_poly.pdbx_seq_one_letter_code
_entity_poly.pdbx_strand_id
1 'polypeptide(L)'
;MPVCAATGEKEYGRTHTDIRNALLRFEPRIIPSSLVVSPKRQSAPGTTLWFEIAALLYWQPEPVGFAVSGSYDTETEKTTLTAL
;
A
#
# COMPACT_ATOMS: atom_id res chain seq x y z
N MET A 1 -7.41 28.22 7.65
CA MET A 1 -5.96 28.38 7.38
C MET A 1 -5.40 26.99 7.07
N PRO A 2 -5.20 26.57 5.81
CA PRO A 2 -4.75 25.21 5.50
C PRO A 2 -3.31 25.22 4.99
N VAL A 3 -2.37 24.71 5.79
CA VAL A 3 -1.01 24.37 5.35
C VAL A 3 -0.65 23.04 6.00
N CYS A 4 -0.98 21.92 5.33
CA CYS A 4 -0.31 20.62 5.55
C CYS A 4 -0.63 19.53 4.50
N ALA A 5 -1.59 19.72 3.57
CA ALA A 5 -2.08 18.60 2.75
C ALA A 5 -1.32 18.33 1.42
N ALA A 6 -0.58 19.28 0.86
CA ALA A 6 -0.17 19.18 -0.55
C ALA A 6 1.06 18.29 -0.84
N THR A 7 1.96 18.09 0.13
CA THR A 7 3.21 17.33 -0.08
C THR A 7 3.00 15.84 0.15
N GLY A 8 2.27 15.47 1.22
CA GLY A 8 1.98 14.08 1.55
C GLY A 8 1.08 13.37 0.53
N GLU A 9 0.14 14.08 -0.10
CA GLU A 9 -0.73 13.50 -1.14
C GLU A 9 0.02 13.12 -2.42
N LYS A 10 0.99 13.95 -2.85
CA LYS A 10 1.79 13.67 -4.04
C LYS A 10 2.76 12.51 -3.82
N GLU A 11 3.40 12.49 -2.66
CA GLU A 11 4.33 11.43 -2.27
C GLU A 11 3.58 10.10 -2.08
N TYR A 12 2.42 10.13 -1.43
CA TYR A 12 1.53 8.98 -1.34
C TYR A 12 1.08 8.48 -2.71
N GLY A 13 0.70 9.38 -3.64
CA GLY A 13 0.31 9.00 -5.00
C GLY A 13 1.42 8.28 -5.77
N ARG A 14 2.67 8.69 -5.56
CA ARG A 14 3.85 8.02 -6.13
C ARG A 14 4.08 6.65 -5.49
N THR A 15 4.16 6.59 -4.16
CA THR A 15 4.34 5.34 -3.41
C THR A 15 3.22 4.34 -3.70
N HIS A 16 1.96 4.79 -3.80
CA HIS A 16 0.82 3.96 -4.18
C HIS A 16 1.01 3.33 -5.56
N THR A 17 1.42 4.14 -6.54
CA THR A 17 1.64 3.67 -7.92
C THR A 17 2.80 2.67 -7.98
N ASP A 18 3.88 2.95 -7.25
CA ASP A 18 5.07 2.09 -7.21
C ASP A 18 4.76 0.75 -6.53
N ILE A 19 4.07 0.75 -5.39
CA ILE A 19 3.61 -0.48 -4.70
C ILE A 19 2.70 -1.29 -5.62
N ARG A 20 1.70 -0.65 -6.25
CA ARG A 20 0.76 -1.32 -7.16
C ARG A 20 1.49 -1.97 -8.33
N ASN A 21 2.41 -1.25 -8.96
CA ASN A 21 3.19 -1.76 -10.09
C ASN A 21 4.12 -2.91 -9.67
N ALA A 22 4.76 -2.80 -8.51
CA ALA A 22 5.61 -3.86 -7.98
C ALA A 22 4.80 -5.14 -7.73
N LEU A 23 3.65 -5.05 -7.07
CA LEU A 23 2.79 -6.20 -6.79
C LEU A 23 2.31 -6.90 -8.06
N LEU A 24 1.81 -6.13 -9.03
CA LEU A 24 1.36 -6.70 -10.32
C LEU A 24 2.51 -7.31 -11.13
N ARG A 25 3.75 -6.83 -10.93
CA ARG A 25 4.94 -7.35 -11.60
C ARG A 25 5.49 -8.60 -10.94
N PHE A 26 5.46 -8.70 -9.62
CA PHE A 26 6.12 -9.78 -8.87
C PHE A 26 5.17 -10.84 -8.33
N GLU A 27 3.87 -10.57 -8.22
CA GLU A 27 2.85 -11.56 -7.86
C GLU A 27 1.81 -11.71 -8.99
N PRO A 28 2.12 -12.49 -10.03
CA PRO A 28 1.28 -12.62 -11.23
C PRO A 28 -0.09 -13.26 -10.95
N ARG A 29 -0.27 -13.86 -9.78
CA ARG A 29 -1.55 -14.44 -9.34
C ARG A 29 -2.54 -13.37 -8.88
N ILE A 30 -2.10 -12.14 -8.59
CA ILE A 30 -3.01 -11.06 -8.19
C ILE A 30 -3.99 -10.76 -9.32
N ILE A 31 -5.28 -10.72 -8.99
CA ILE A 31 -6.33 -10.26 -9.88
C ILE A 31 -6.27 -8.72 -9.90
N PRO A 32 -5.88 -8.07 -11.02
CA PRO A 32 -5.53 -6.64 -11.00
C PRO A 32 -6.68 -5.69 -10.64
N SER A 33 -7.92 -6.10 -10.92
CA SER A 33 -9.14 -5.34 -10.58
C SER A 33 -9.50 -5.43 -9.10
N SER A 34 -8.96 -6.40 -8.36
CA SER A 34 -9.21 -6.60 -6.93
C SER A 34 -8.19 -5.92 -6.02
N LEU A 35 -7.06 -5.48 -6.58
CA LEU A 35 -5.96 -4.91 -5.82
C LEU A 35 -6.30 -3.51 -5.31
N VAL A 36 -6.35 -3.37 -3.99
CA VAL A 36 -6.57 -2.13 -3.27
C VAL A 36 -5.36 -1.83 -2.40
N VAL A 37 -4.84 -0.60 -2.50
CA VAL A 37 -3.81 -0.07 -1.61
C VAL A 37 -4.39 1.16 -0.94
N SER A 38 -4.61 1.10 0.37
CA SER A 38 -5.26 2.16 1.13
C SER A 38 -4.35 2.75 2.20
N PRO A 39 -4.28 4.09 2.36
CA PRO A 39 -3.51 4.69 3.43
C PRO A 39 -4.26 4.48 4.74
N LYS A 40 -3.51 4.17 5.81
CA LYS A 40 -4.04 4.25 7.17
C LYS A 40 -3.93 5.70 7.64
N ARG A 41 -5.08 6.30 7.99
CA ARG A 41 -5.10 7.66 8.55
C ARG A 41 -4.29 7.67 9.85
N GLN A 42 -3.23 8.47 9.87
CA GLN A 42 -2.55 8.81 11.10
C GLN A 42 -3.13 10.09 11.70
N SER A 43 -3.25 10.11 13.02
CA SER A 43 -3.73 11.26 13.77
C SER A 43 -2.61 12.27 14.11
N ALA A 44 -1.34 11.93 13.86
CA ALA A 44 -0.18 12.74 14.19
C ALA A 44 0.75 12.87 12.98
N PRO A 45 1.44 14.03 12.80
CA PRO A 45 2.50 14.16 11.81
C PRO A 45 3.64 13.20 12.18
N GLY A 46 4.02 12.33 11.25
CA GLY A 46 5.16 11.43 11.38
C GLY A 46 5.80 11.19 10.02
N THR A 47 7.00 10.65 10.04
CA THR A 47 7.78 10.28 8.84
C THR A 47 7.41 8.89 8.33
N THR A 48 6.57 8.16 9.07
CA THR A 48 6.14 6.81 8.71
C THR A 48 4.74 6.81 8.11
N LEU A 49 4.63 6.50 6.82
CA LEU A 49 3.39 6.25 6.11
C LEU A 49 2.92 4.82 6.38
N TRP A 50 1.68 4.64 6.84
CA TRP A 50 1.08 3.32 7.00
C TRP A 50 0.07 3.06 5.90
N PHE A 51 0.05 1.84 5.42
CA PHE A 51 -0.87 1.42 4.36
C PHE A 51 -1.31 -0.02 4.57
N GLU A 52 -2.40 -0.38 3.91
CA GLU A 52 -2.88 -1.74 3.79
C GLU A 52 -2.99 -2.09 2.31
N ILE A 53 -2.65 -3.33 1.99
CA ILE A 53 -2.77 -3.94 0.69
C ILE A 53 -3.77 -5.08 0.83
N ALA A 54 -4.83 -5.06 0.04
CA ALA A 54 -5.78 -6.15 -0.07
C ALA A 54 -5.94 -6.55 -1.54
N ALA A 55 -5.98 -7.85 -1.82
CA ALA A 55 -6.20 -8.36 -3.16
C ALA A 55 -6.81 -9.77 -3.13
N LEU A 56 -7.34 -10.19 -4.27
CA LEU A 56 -7.64 -11.59 -4.54
C LEU A 56 -6.53 -12.19 -5.40
N LEU A 57 -6.15 -13.41 -5.06
CA LEU A 57 -5.22 -14.22 -5.83
C LEU A 57 -6.01 -15.26 -6.63
N TYR A 58 -5.70 -15.42 -7.92
CA TYR A 58 -6.11 -16.57 -8.70
C TYR A 58 -5.58 -17.85 -8.03
N TRP A 59 -6.52 -18.63 -7.50
CA TRP A 59 -6.28 -19.91 -6.85
C TRP A 59 -7.43 -20.85 -7.21
N GLN A 60 -7.22 -22.15 -7.02
CA GLN A 60 -8.22 -23.16 -7.34
C GLN A 60 -8.62 -23.93 -6.07
N PRO A 61 -9.91 -24.26 -5.89
CA PRO A 61 -11.03 -24.04 -6.84
C PRO A 61 -11.53 -22.58 -6.88
N GLU A 62 -11.34 -21.83 -5.79
CA GLU A 62 -11.81 -20.44 -5.66
C GLU A 62 -10.64 -19.49 -5.39
N PRO A 63 -10.76 -18.19 -5.75
CA PRO A 63 -9.78 -17.18 -5.41
C PRO A 63 -9.56 -17.05 -3.90
N VAL A 64 -8.32 -16.75 -3.50
CA VAL A 64 -7.94 -16.58 -2.09
C VAL A 64 -7.72 -15.10 -1.78
N GLY A 65 -8.22 -14.66 -0.63
CA GLY A 65 -7.96 -13.32 -0.11
C GLY A 65 -6.54 -13.18 0.43
N PHE A 66 -5.89 -12.09 0.07
CA PHE A 66 -4.59 -11.67 0.56
C PHE A 66 -4.74 -10.29 1.21
N ALA A 67 -4.28 -10.16 2.45
CA ALA A 67 -4.27 -8.90 3.18
C ALA A 67 -2.94 -8.73 3.91
N VAL A 68 -2.29 -7.60 3.68
CA VAL A 68 -1.01 -7.25 4.29
C VAL A 68 -1.06 -5.80 4.74
N SER A 69 -0.56 -5.54 5.94
CA SER A 69 -0.29 -4.19 6.41
C SER A 69 1.17 -3.84 6.16
N GLY A 70 1.43 -2.56 5.91
CA GLY A 70 2.77 -2.07 5.65
C GLY A 70 3.02 -0.70 6.25
N SER A 71 4.29 -0.42 6.46
CA SER A 71 4.79 0.89 6.85
C SER A 71 5.99 1.27 5.99
N TYR A 72 6.02 2.53 5.56
CA TYR A 72 7.14 3.13 4.84
C TYR A 72 7.65 4.32 5.62
N ASP A 73 8.91 4.27 6.04
CA ASP A 73 9.59 5.39 6.68
C ASP A 73 10.28 6.24 5.60
N THR A 74 9.85 7.49 5.46
CA THR A 74 10.37 8.43 4.45
C THR A 74 11.79 8.91 4.75
N GLU A 75 12.25 8.85 6.01
CA GLU A 75 13.61 9.29 6.37
C GLU A 75 14.64 8.19 6.08
N THR A 76 14.27 6.94 6.33
CA THR A 76 15.17 5.79 6.17
C THR A 76 14.94 5.01 4.87
N GLU A 77 13.94 5.41 4.09
CA GLU A 77 13.41 4.71 2.91
C GLU A 77 13.06 3.24 3.17
N LYS A 78 12.84 2.88 4.44
CA LYS A 78 12.64 1.50 4.86
C LYS A 78 11.17 1.11 4.75
N THR A 79 10.91 0.01 4.05
CA THR A 79 9.58 -0.61 3.98
C THR A 79 9.51 -1.82 4.90
N THR A 80 8.45 -1.93 5.70
CA THR A 80 8.14 -3.11 6.52
C THR A 80 6.76 -3.62 6.14
N LEU A 81 6.61 -4.94 6.02
CA LEU A 81 5.36 -5.61 5.66
C LEU A 81 5.02 -6.65 6.74
N THR A 82 3.73 -6.77 7.06
CA THR A 82 3.21 -7.72 8.04
C THR A 82 1.91 -8.33 7.51
N ALA A 83 1.91 -9.67 7.37
CA ALA A 83 0.71 -10.42 7.01
C ALA A 83 -0.35 -10.29 8.11
N LEU A 84 -1.60 -10.12 7.68
CA LEU A 84 -2.76 -9.97 8.56
C LEU A 84 -3.46 -11.31 8.79
#